data_AF-A0A925BUC4-F1
#
_entry.id   AF-A0A925BUC4-F1
#
_cell.length_a   1.000
_cell.length_b   1.000
_cell.length_c   1.000
_cell.angle_alpha   90.00
_cell.angle_beta   90.00
_cell.angle_gamma   90.00
#
_symmetry.space_group_name_H-M   'P 1'
#
loop_
_entity.id
_entity.type
_entity.pdbx_description
1 polymer ?
#
loop_
_entity_poly.entity_id
_entity_poly.type
_entity_poly.pdbx_seq_one_letter_code
_entity_poly.pdbx_strand_id
1 'polypeptide(L)'
;MAELCELHAQFLITEWEGTYRDPIIDQGFFADVVRQTMAVDLSDLLEPPPVRKRRTKSTRKPEGSIAAPVDKAAVLAMADQLEADYEETQKQAVLSIAHVENVAFWTGAIAQWLQTAPDRPVSITELSDGLEMPWVEVWLGVLFGGFQLDQWGEFYESPVWVKCSNEQALMLEGQIS
;
A
#
# COMPACT_ATOMS: atom_id res chain seq x y z
N MET A 1 12.91 2.66 -11.93
CA MET A 1 11.57 2.06 -11.88
C MET A 1 11.49 0.92 -10.88
N ALA A 2 12.33 -0.12 -10.96
CA ALA A 2 12.32 -1.21 -9.98
C ALA A 2 12.56 -0.75 -8.53
N GLU A 3 13.55 0.13 -8.32
CA GLU A 3 13.87 0.69 -6.99
C GLU A 3 12.71 1.53 -6.40
N LEU A 4 11.96 2.25 -7.25
CA LEU A 4 10.80 3.03 -6.82
C LEU A 4 9.64 2.12 -6.41
N CYS A 5 9.39 1.04 -7.16
CA CYS A 5 8.39 0.04 -6.81
C CYS A 5 8.77 -0.72 -5.53
N GLU A 6 10.05 -1.00 -5.33
CA GLU A 6 10.56 -1.65 -4.11
C GLU A 6 10.34 -0.77 -2.89
N LEU A 7 10.69 0.52 -2.99
CA LEU A 7 10.49 1.48 -1.90
C LEU A 7 9.00 1.67 -1.56
N HIS A 8 8.15 1.68 -2.59
CA HIS A 8 6.69 1.77 -2.42
C HIS A 8 6.12 0.51 -1.74
N ALA A 9 6.56 -0.68 -2.17
CA ALA A 9 6.14 -1.94 -1.56
C ALA A 9 6.58 -2.04 -0.09
N GLN A 10 7.81 -1.63 0.23
CA GLN A 10 8.30 -1.61 1.61
C GLN A 10 7.48 -0.67 2.50
N PHE A 11 7.13 0.52 2.01
CA PHE A 11 6.30 1.47 2.75
C PHE A 11 4.92 0.86 3.07
N LEU A 12 4.23 0.32 2.06
CA LEU A 12 2.91 -0.30 2.25
C LEU A 12 2.94 -1.50 3.20
N ILE A 13 3.99 -2.33 3.13
CA ILE A 13 4.16 -3.45 4.06
C ILE A 13 4.36 -2.95 5.49
N THR A 14 5.17 -1.90 5.68
CA THR A 14 5.45 -1.33 7.00
C THR A 14 4.20 -0.69 7.62
N GLU A 15 3.42 0.03 6.82
CA GLU A 15 2.13 0.59 7.22
C GLU A 15 1.13 -0.51 7.60
N TRP A 16 1.07 -1.58 6.80
CA TRP A 16 0.23 -2.73 7.08
C TRP A 16 0.65 -3.44 8.38
N GLU A 17 1.94 -3.68 8.60
CA GLU A 17 2.48 -4.27 9.84
C GLU A 17 2.23 -3.39 11.07
N GLY A 18 2.27 -2.07 10.92
CA GLY A 18 1.95 -1.13 11.99
C GLY A 18 0.47 -1.14 12.36
N THR A 19 -0.40 -1.18 11.35
CA THR A 19 -1.86 -1.12 11.49
C THR A 19 -2.46 -2.46 11.94
N TYR A 20 -1.90 -3.55 11.44
CA TYR A 20 -2.32 -4.93 11.68
C TYR A 20 -1.22 -5.73 12.36
N ARG A 21 -0.59 -5.16 13.41
CA ARG A 21 0.22 -5.97 14.31
C ARG A 21 -0.57 -7.20 14.74
N ASP A 22 0.14 -8.33 14.87
CA ASP A 22 -0.44 -9.57 15.38
C ASP A 22 -1.39 -9.26 16.53
N PRO A 23 -2.65 -9.72 16.48
CA PRO A 23 -3.60 -9.44 17.52
C PRO A 23 -2.97 -9.83 18.86
N ILE A 24 -3.01 -8.92 19.84
CA ILE A 24 -2.56 -9.23 21.18
C ILE A 24 -3.60 -10.20 21.75
N ILE A 25 -3.31 -11.49 21.64
CA ILE A 25 -4.17 -12.57 22.09
C ILE A 25 -3.89 -12.80 23.58
N ASP A 26 -4.92 -12.66 24.41
CA ASP A 26 -4.82 -12.94 25.84
C ASP A 26 -4.39 -14.40 26.11
N GLN A 27 -3.63 -14.61 27.19
CA GLN A 27 -3.19 -15.93 27.65
C GLN A 27 -4.39 -16.79 28.07
N GLY A 28 -5.07 -17.38 27.09
CA GLY A 28 -6.31 -18.15 27.30
C GLY A 28 -7.29 -18.13 26.13
N PHE A 29 -7.12 -17.24 25.14
CA PHE A 29 -8.02 -17.15 23.98
C PHE A 29 -8.23 -18.48 23.24
N PHE A 30 -7.17 -19.30 23.17
CA PHE A 30 -7.22 -20.61 22.53
C PHE A 30 -7.50 -21.77 23.49
N ALA A 31 -7.73 -21.54 24.79
CA ALA A 31 -7.89 -22.59 25.78
C ALA A 31 -9.12 -23.48 25.51
N ASP A 32 -10.20 -22.90 24.99
CA ASP A 32 -11.45 -23.61 24.69
C ASP A 32 -11.47 -24.22 23.27
N VAL A 33 -10.60 -23.74 22.38
CA VAL A 33 -10.56 -24.13 20.96
C VAL A 33 -9.47 -25.18 20.71
N VAL A 34 -8.35 -25.09 21.40
CA VAL A 34 -7.18 -25.95 21.19
C VAL A 34 -7.08 -26.91 22.35
N ARG A 35 -7.15 -28.22 22.07
CA ARG A 35 -6.72 -29.22 23.05
C ARG A 35 -5.25 -28.97 23.37
N GLN A 36 -4.99 -28.46 24.57
CA GLN A 36 -3.68 -27.98 25.01
C GLN A 36 -2.58 -29.04 24.93
N THR A 37 -2.94 -30.33 24.92
CA THR A 37 -2.00 -31.43 24.75
C THR A 37 -2.63 -32.59 23.98
N MET A 38 -1.99 -33.01 22.89
CA MET A 38 -2.16 -34.33 22.29
C MET A 38 -0.79 -35.00 22.31
N ALA A 39 -0.58 -35.94 23.23
CA ALA A 39 0.64 -36.73 23.25
C ALA A 39 0.45 -37.92 22.30
N VAL A 40 1.17 -37.90 21.18
CA VAL A 40 1.28 -39.05 20.29
C VAL A 40 2.57 -39.78 20.67
N ASP A 41 2.44 -41.02 21.12
CA ASP A 41 3.60 -41.86 21.41
C ASP A 41 4.17 -42.39 20.09
N LEU A 42 5.31 -41.83 19.69
CA LEU A 42 6.01 -42.20 18.45
C LEU A 42 7.11 -43.24 18.70
N SER A 43 7.17 -43.83 19.91
CA SER A 43 8.20 -44.81 20.27
C SER A 43 8.19 -46.04 19.34
N ASP A 44 7.01 -46.44 18.86
CA ASP A 44 6.84 -47.57 17.93
C ASP A 44 7.23 -47.24 16.49
N LEU A 45 7.39 -45.95 16.15
CA LEU A 45 7.77 -45.48 14.80
C LEU A 45 9.26 -45.13 14.69
N LEU A 46 10.01 -45.20 15.79
CA LEU A 46 11.44 -44.89 15.82
C LEU A 46 12.29 -46.17 15.73
N GLU A 47 13.14 -46.24 14.71
CA GLU A 47 14.18 -47.27 14.63
C GLU A 47 15.22 -47.06 15.75
N PRO A 48 15.67 -48.12 16.46
CA PRO A 48 16.63 -47.98 17.54
C PRO A 48 17.93 -47.31 17.05
N PRO A 49 18.43 -46.28 17.75
CA PRO A 49 19.60 -45.55 17.29
C PRO A 49 20.83 -46.47 17.24
N PRO A 50 21.64 -46.41 16.16
CA PRO A 50 22.86 -47.19 16.10
C PRO A 50 23.82 -46.75 17.20
N VAL A 51 24.54 -47.71 17.79
CA VAL A 51 25.47 -47.50 18.90
C VAL A 51 26.55 -46.48 18.49
N ARG A 52 26.40 -45.24 18.95
CA ARG A 52 27.37 -44.17 18.68
C ARG A 52 28.61 -44.37 19.53
N LYS A 53 29.77 -44.53 18.90
CA LYS A 53 31.07 -44.45 19.58
C LYS A 53 31.25 -43.04 20.15
N ARG A 54 31.58 -42.97 21.44
CA ARG A 54 31.74 -41.74 22.23
C ARG A 54 32.67 -40.76 21.51
N ARG A 55 32.13 -39.63 21.07
CA ARG A 55 32.91 -38.55 20.46
C ARG A 55 33.73 -37.87 21.55
N THR A 56 35.04 -37.85 21.40
CA THR A 56 35.95 -37.12 22.29
C THR A 56 35.65 -35.62 22.20
N LYS A 57 35.46 -34.99 23.36
CA LYS A 57 35.23 -33.54 23.50
C LYS A 57 36.43 -32.79 22.89
N SER A 58 36.20 -32.05 21.82
CA SER A 58 37.17 -31.05 21.35
C SER A 58 37.13 -29.85 22.30
N THR A 59 38.27 -29.51 22.88
CA THR A 59 38.50 -28.34 23.75
C THR A 59 38.87 -27.09 22.94
N ARG A 60 38.28 -26.88 21.75
CA ARG A 60 38.54 -25.66 20.98
C ARG A 60 37.78 -24.50 21.60
N LYS A 61 38.53 -23.50 22.08
CA LYS A 61 38.00 -22.17 22.39
C LYS A 61 37.53 -21.51 21.08
N PRO A 62 36.39 -20.81 21.07
CA PRO A 62 35.96 -20.04 19.91
C PRO A 62 36.85 -18.80 19.80
N GLU A 63 37.88 -18.86 18.95
CA GLU A 63 38.61 -17.68 18.49
C GLU A 63 37.89 -17.16 17.24
N GLY A 64 37.14 -16.06 17.38
CA GLY A 64 36.48 -15.42 16.23
C GLY A 64 35.18 -14.68 16.50
N SER A 65 34.96 -14.11 17.70
CA SER A 65 33.85 -13.17 17.87
C SER A 65 34.26 -11.80 17.33
N ILE A 66 33.69 -11.39 16.21
CA ILE A 66 33.85 -10.05 15.60
C ILE A 66 33.01 -8.99 16.35
N ALA A 67 32.00 -9.43 17.11
CA ALA A 67 31.17 -8.54 17.91
C ALA A 67 31.95 -8.05 19.14
N ALA A 68 32.37 -6.78 19.09
CA ALA A 68 32.83 -6.05 20.27
C ALA A 68 31.62 -5.67 21.15
N PRO A 69 31.76 -5.62 22.48
CA PRO A 69 30.69 -5.14 23.35
C PRO A 69 30.41 -3.66 23.02
N VAL A 70 29.24 -3.40 22.45
CA VAL A 70 28.73 -2.04 22.20
C VAL A 70 27.83 -1.65 23.36
N ASP A 71 28.00 -0.43 23.85
CA ASP A 71 27.18 0.12 24.92
C ASP A 71 25.71 0.26 24.46
N LYS A 72 24.78 -0.21 25.30
CA LYS A 72 23.34 -0.22 24.98
C LYS A 72 22.79 1.20 24.82
N ALA A 73 23.31 2.15 25.60
CA ALA A 73 22.86 3.55 25.51
C ALA A 73 23.25 4.18 24.17
N ALA A 74 24.43 3.83 23.63
CA ALA A 74 24.86 4.27 22.30
C ALA A 74 23.97 3.71 21.17
N VAL A 75 23.52 2.45 21.30
CA VAL A 75 22.60 1.83 20.32
C VAL A 75 21.22 2.48 20.37
N LEU A 76 20.72 2.79 21.57
CA LEU A 76 19.43 3.47 21.73
C LEU A 76 19.45 4.89 21.16
N ALA A 77 20.51 5.67 21.43
CA ALA A 77 20.65 7.00 20.86
C ALA A 77 20.72 6.98 19.31
N MET A 78 21.39 5.97 18.74
CA MET A 78 21.42 5.78 17.28
C MET A 78 20.02 5.44 16.72
N ALA A 79 19.23 4.64 17.44
CA ALA A 79 17.88 4.29 17.03
C ALA A 79 16.94 5.53 17.07
N ASP A 80 16.99 6.31 18.14
CA ASP A 80 16.18 7.53 18.29
C ASP A 80 16.52 8.56 17.19
N GLN A 81 17.80 8.65 16.81
CA GLN A 81 18.27 9.55 15.77
C GLN A 81 17.84 9.09 14.36
N LEU A 82 17.85 7.78 14.11
CA LEU A 82 17.31 7.19 12.88
C LEU A 82 15.80 7.40 12.77
N GLU A 83 15.06 7.29 13.86
CA GLU A 83 13.61 7.51 13.89
C GLU A 83 13.26 8.98 13.58
N ALA A 84 14.00 9.93 14.15
CA ALA A 84 13.83 11.34 13.87
C ALA A 84 14.11 11.70 12.39
N ASP A 85 15.21 11.19 11.83
CA ASP A 85 15.57 11.40 10.42
C ASP A 85 14.55 10.73 9.46
N TYR A 86 14.01 9.58 9.88
CA TYR A 86 12.99 8.84 9.11
C TYR A 86 11.63 9.57 9.11
N GLU A 87 11.20 10.14 10.23
CA GLU A 87 9.97 10.92 10.29
C GLU A 87 10.01 12.16 9.40
N GLU A 88 11.13 12.89 9.38
CA GLU A 88 11.26 14.13 8.61
C GLU A 88 11.30 13.84 7.10
N THR A 89 11.99 12.76 6.71
CA THR A 89 12.03 12.31 5.31
C THR A 89 10.70 11.71 4.84
N GLN A 90 9.97 10.97 5.69
CA GLN A 90 8.63 10.48 5.35
C GLN A 90 7.62 11.61 5.16
N LYS A 91 7.59 12.62 6.04
CA LYS A 91 6.68 13.77 5.88
C LYS A 91 6.91 14.47 4.55
N GLN A 92 8.18 14.65 4.15
CA GLN A 92 8.52 15.25 2.87
C GLN A 92 8.16 14.33 1.68
N ALA A 93 8.30 13.01 1.84
CA ALA A 93 7.93 12.03 0.82
C ALA A 93 6.41 11.96 0.60
N VAL A 94 5.61 11.95 1.68
CA VAL A 94 4.14 12.00 1.62
C VAL A 94 3.66 13.28 0.96
N LEU A 95 4.26 14.43 1.30
CA LEU A 95 3.97 15.70 0.62
C LEU A 95 4.35 15.67 -0.86
N SER A 96 5.43 14.97 -1.23
CA SER A 96 5.82 14.83 -2.63
C SER A 96 4.88 13.92 -3.43
N ILE A 97 4.33 12.86 -2.81
CA ILE A 97 3.36 11.95 -3.42
C ILE A 97 2.03 12.66 -3.67
N ALA A 98 1.56 13.49 -2.73
CA ALA A 98 0.38 14.32 -2.90
C ALA A 98 0.51 15.32 -4.07
N HIS A 99 1.73 15.70 -4.45
CA HIS A 99 1.99 16.58 -5.59
C HIS A 99 2.07 15.88 -6.96
N VAL A 100 2.05 14.54 -7.00
CA VAL A 100 2.03 13.79 -8.27
C VAL A 100 0.62 13.68 -8.83
N GLU A 101 -0.41 13.72 -7.98
CA GLU A 101 -1.81 13.68 -8.40
C GLU A 101 -2.33 15.09 -8.73
N ASN A 102 -2.13 15.53 -9.98
CA ASN A 102 -2.66 16.81 -10.43
C ASN A 102 -4.13 16.68 -10.85
N VAL A 103 -4.99 16.39 -9.86
CA VAL A 103 -6.44 16.25 -10.06
C VAL A 103 -7.04 17.50 -10.70
N ALA A 104 -6.58 18.69 -10.31
CA ALA A 104 -7.05 19.95 -10.87
C ALA A 104 -6.79 20.07 -12.38
N PHE A 105 -5.61 19.63 -12.84
CA PHE A 105 -5.29 19.58 -14.26
C PHE A 105 -6.18 18.58 -15.00
N TRP A 106 -6.37 17.38 -14.45
CA TRP A 106 -7.22 16.35 -15.06
C TRP A 106 -8.67 16.81 -15.16
N THR A 107 -9.24 17.37 -14.09
CA THR A 107 -10.60 17.91 -14.10
C THR A 107 -10.76 19.03 -15.13
N GLY A 108 -9.76 19.91 -15.25
CA GLY A 108 -9.78 21.02 -16.20
C GLY A 108 -9.71 20.56 -17.65
N ALA A 109 -8.84 19.60 -17.95
CA ALA A 109 -8.71 19.02 -19.29
C ALA A 109 -10.00 18.31 -19.72
N ILE A 110 -10.62 17.52 -18.82
CA ILE A 110 -11.89 16.84 -19.07
C ILE A 110 -13.02 17.86 -19.28
N ALA A 111 -13.12 18.89 -18.45
CA ALA A 111 -14.12 19.93 -18.59
C ALA A 111 -13.99 20.67 -19.92
N GLN A 112 -12.78 21.05 -20.32
CA GLN A 112 -12.51 21.71 -21.59
C GLN A 112 -12.87 20.81 -22.79
N TRP A 113 -12.55 19.52 -22.70
CA TRP A 113 -12.88 18.57 -23.76
C TRP A 113 -14.40 18.41 -23.90
N LEU A 114 -15.13 18.27 -22.78
CA LEU A 114 -16.59 18.16 -22.75
C LEU A 114 -17.31 19.44 -23.23
N GLN A 115 -16.69 20.62 -23.11
CA GLN A 115 -17.24 21.87 -23.68
C GLN A 115 -17.34 21.86 -25.20
N THR A 116 -16.59 21.00 -25.90
CA THR A 116 -16.67 20.89 -27.36
C THR A 116 -18.02 20.29 -27.80
N ALA A 117 -18.71 19.56 -26.92
CA ALA A 117 -20.01 18.94 -27.20
C ALA A 117 -20.86 18.81 -25.91
N PRO A 118 -21.39 19.92 -25.36
CA PRO A 118 -22.03 19.94 -24.04
C PRO A 118 -23.29 19.09 -23.94
N ASP A 119 -24.02 18.90 -25.06
CA ASP A 119 -25.30 18.21 -25.08
C ASP A 119 -25.18 16.69 -25.32
N ARG A 120 -23.97 16.17 -25.56
CA ARG A 120 -23.77 14.74 -25.86
C ARG A 120 -23.12 14.02 -24.67
N PRO A 121 -23.75 12.96 -24.12
CA PRO A 121 -23.04 12.05 -23.23
C PRO A 121 -21.87 11.40 -23.96
N VAL A 122 -20.69 11.44 -23.34
CA VAL A 122 -19.49 10.82 -23.87
C VAL A 122 -19.08 9.66 -22.97
N SER A 123 -18.70 8.54 -23.57
CA SER A 123 -18.18 7.40 -22.81
C SER A 123 -16.81 7.69 -22.20
N ILE A 124 -16.50 7.12 -21.03
CA ILE A 124 -15.17 7.22 -20.43
C ILE A 124 -14.05 6.72 -21.36
N THR A 125 -14.36 5.72 -22.19
CA THR A 125 -13.45 5.22 -23.23
C THR A 125 -13.10 6.30 -24.26
N GLU A 126 -14.11 7.01 -24.79
CA GLU A 126 -13.90 8.10 -25.75
C GLU A 126 -13.15 9.28 -25.12
N LEU A 127 -13.37 9.55 -23.83
CA LEU A 127 -12.60 10.55 -23.08
C LEU A 127 -11.12 10.15 -22.97
N SER A 128 -10.83 8.90 -22.58
CA SER A 128 -9.44 8.43 -22.48
C SER A 128 -8.72 8.46 -23.82
N ASP A 129 -9.40 8.05 -24.89
CA ASP A 129 -8.85 8.10 -26.25
C ASP A 129 -8.67 9.55 -26.75
N GLY A 130 -9.61 10.44 -26.45
CA GLY A 130 -9.60 11.83 -26.91
C GLY A 130 -8.63 12.75 -26.17
N LEU A 131 -8.35 12.47 -24.89
CA LEU A 131 -7.40 13.20 -24.06
C LEU A 131 -5.98 12.63 -24.10
N GLU A 132 -5.80 11.43 -24.70
CA GLU A 132 -4.56 10.65 -24.64
C GLU A 132 -4.07 10.44 -23.19
N MET A 133 -5.01 10.37 -22.24
CA MET A 133 -4.74 10.24 -20.81
C MET A 133 -4.89 8.80 -20.33
N PRO A 134 -4.06 8.34 -19.37
CA PRO A 134 -4.25 7.05 -18.73
C PRO A 134 -5.63 6.93 -18.10
N TRP A 135 -6.22 5.74 -18.17
CA TRP A 135 -7.54 5.44 -17.62
C TRP A 135 -7.70 5.88 -16.16
N VAL A 136 -6.68 5.65 -15.33
CA VAL A 136 -6.71 6.03 -13.90
C VAL A 136 -6.86 7.54 -13.74
N GLU A 137 -6.13 8.35 -14.50
CA GLU A 137 -6.19 9.81 -14.42
C GLU A 137 -7.55 10.35 -14.88
N VAL A 138 -8.12 9.75 -15.93
CA VAL A 138 -9.47 10.08 -16.41
C VAL A 138 -10.51 9.75 -15.34
N TRP A 139 -10.43 8.56 -14.74
CA TRP A 139 -11.35 8.17 -13.66
C TRP A 139 -11.25 9.09 -12.44
N LEU A 140 -10.03 9.43 -12.01
CA LEU A 140 -9.82 10.36 -10.89
C LEU A 140 -10.37 11.75 -11.24
N GLY A 141 -10.06 12.27 -12.43
CA GLY A 141 -10.59 13.55 -12.89
C GLY A 141 -12.11 13.56 -12.98
N VAL A 142 -12.75 12.48 -13.46
CA VAL A 142 -14.20 12.41 -13.54
C VAL A 142 -14.86 12.30 -12.15
N LEU A 143 -14.31 11.50 -11.25
CA LEU A 143 -14.85 11.29 -9.90
C LEU A 143 -14.72 12.52 -9.01
N PHE A 144 -13.58 13.23 -9.09
CA PHE A 144 -13.34 14.44 -8.30
C PHE A 144 -13.85 15.72 -8.98
N GLY A 145 -14.14 15.66 -10.28
CA GLY A 145 -14.56 16.81 -11.07
C GLY A 145 -16.05 17.13 -11.04
N GLY A 146 -16.88 16.45 -10.24
CA GLY A 146 -18.30 16.80 -10.10
C GLY A 146 -19.14 16.65 -11.38
N PHE A 147 -18.71 15.80 -12.31
CA PHE A 147 -19.44 15.50 -13.54
C PHE A 147 -20.61 14.55 -13.28
N GLN A 148 -21.60 14.56 -14.18
CA GLN A 148 -22.70 13.60 -14.10
C GLN A 148 -22.29 12.28 -14.75
N LEU A 149 -22.37 11.20 -13.98
CA LEU A 149 -22.07 9.83 -14.41
C LEU A 149 -23.37 9.06 -14.61
N ASP A 150 -23.62 8.64 -15.84
CA ASP A 150 -24.74 7.77 -16.19
C ASP A 150 -24.21 6.40 -16.62
N GLN A 151 -24.82 5.32 -16.13
CA GLN A 151 -24.59 3.96 -16.65
C GLN A 151 -25.95 3.35 -17.01
N TRP A 152 -26.08 2.86 -18.24
CA TRP A 152 -27.29 2.21 -18.71
C TRP A 152 -26.99 0.73 -18.98
N GLY A 153 -27.44 -0.16 -18.09
CA GLY A 153 -27.31 -1.61 -18.24
C GLY A 153 -26.58 -2.28 -17.07
N GLU A 154 -25.94 -3.42 -17.33
CA GLU A 154 -25.20 -4.18 -16.33
C GLU A 154 -23.86 -3.53 -15.98
N PHE A 155 -23.52 -3.54 -14.69
CA PHE A 155 -22.44 -2.73 -14.11
C PHE A 155 -21.05 -2.95 -14.73
N TYR A 156 -20.74 -4.16 -15.22
CA TYR A 156 -19.43 -4.48 -15.81
C TYR A 156 -19.45 -4.60 -17.34
N GLU A 157 -20.64 -4.61 -17.95
CA GLU A 157 -20.80 -4.82 -19.39
C GLU A 157 -21.12 -3.50 -20.12
N SER A 158 -21.65 -2.52 -19.39
CA SER A 158 -22.12 -1.26 -19.96
C SER A 158 -21.11 -0.14 -19.73
N PRO A 159 -20.80 0.66 -20.77
CA PRO A 159 -19.89 1.79 -20.62
C PRO A 159 -20.47 2.85 -19.69
N VAL A 160 -19.58 3.52 -18.98
CA VAL A 160 -19.92 4.67 -18.14
C VAL A 160 -19.86 5.94 -18.97
N TRP A 161 -20.93 6.71 -18.91
CA TRP A 161 -21.12 7.95 -19.66
C TRP A 161 -20.93 9.15 -18.75
N VAL A 162 -20.25 10.17 -19.25
CA VAL A 162 -19.95 11.42 -18.56
C VAL A 162 -20.66 12.55 -19.28
N LYS A 163 -21.32 13.42 -18.51
CA LYS A 163 -21.90 14.69 -18.97
C LYS A 163 -21.40 15.84 -18.13
N CYS A 164 -21.32 17.02 -18.74
CA CYS A 164 -21.02 18.25 -18.02
C CYS A 164 -22.16 18.55 -17.04
N SER A 165 -21.86 18.71 -15.75
CA SER A 165 -22.89 19.05 -14.76
C SER A 165 -23.27 20.53 -14.90
N ASN A 166 -24.56 20.83 -14.73
CA ASN A 166 -25.10 22.19 -14.88
C ASN A 166 -24.47 23.20 -13.88
N GLU A 167 -23.92 22.73 -12.76
CA GLU A 167 -23.21 23.56 -11.78
C GLU A 167 -21.83 24.06 -12.27
N GLN A 168 -21.18 23.33 -13.18
CA GLN A 168 -19.90 23.77 -13.76
C GLN A 168 -20.06 24.75 -14.91
N ALA A 169 -21.18 24.67 -15.65
CA ALA A 169 -21.57 25.69 -16.62
C ALA A 169 -21.74 27.07 -15.93
N LEU A 170 -22.30 27.08 -14.72
CA LEU A 170 -22.52 28.31 -13.94
C LEU A 170 -21.25 28.89 -13.30
N MET A 171 -20.27 28.07 -12.91
CA MET A 171 -19.01 28.60 -12.34
C MET A 171 -18.10 29.28 -13.38
N LEU A 172 -18.18 28.90 -14.66
CA LEU A 172 -17.35 29.49 -15.72
C LEU A 172 -17.99 30.72 -16.37
N GLU A 173 -19.33 30.84 -16.39
CA GLU A 173 -20.00 32.08 -16.83
C GLU A 173 -19.74 33.27 -15.87
N GLY A 174 -19.42 33.00 -14.60
CA GLY A 174 -19.06 34.02 -13.61
C GLY A 174 -17.65 34.62 -13.77
N GLN A 175 -16.81 34.10 -14.67
CA GLN A 175 -15.45 34.63 -14.89
C GLN A 175 -15.31 35.54 -16.13
N ILE A 176 -16.41 35.85 -16.84
CA ILE A 176 -16.41 36.71 -18.04
C ILE A 176 -17.13 38.07 -17.81
N SER A 177 -17.51 38.42 -16.57
CA SER A 177 -18.08 39.76 -16.29
C SER A 177 -17.17 40.68 -15.49
#